data_AF-A0A0F9BUJ9-F1
#
_entry.id   AF-A0A0F9BUJ9-F1
#
_cell.length_a   1.000
_cell.length_b   1.000
_cell.length_c   1.000
_cell.angle_alpha   90.00
_cell.angle_beta   90.00
_cell.angle_gamma   90.00
#
_symmetry.space_group_name_H-M   'P 1'
#
loop_
_entity.id
_entity.type
_entity.pdbx_description
1 polymer ?
#
loop_
_entity_poly.entity_id
_entity_poly.type
_entity_poly.pdbx_seq_one_letter_code
_entity_poly.pdbx_strand_id
1 'polypeptide(L)'
;MADSIESFVAKLQEEGINAGRTEASGLVEQAKTEAAKIVADRKLLVWDSPKGLPALLTKAKIPHKRIEDEKGLSLTGAALVIVGPDRLTDKPFSQSKLFDHAQAGARVLILAQRKVTRLGPLLVRRRRAPDRLAWRPGHPLARSLSLISPAAMGADVRAIEILPDAPVLEIGYWPREVADRKDAPVSALVAVQATGAGRVIYCQMPLGPWASDPRSQLFLADALDYMVRPVERTPPPSRRPAPRRRPLGPNSRDALPSGARAVSTGETP
;
A
#
# COMPACT_ATOMS: atom_id res chain seq x y z
N MET A 1 -5.66 14.14 18.52
CA MET A 1 -6.04 12.70 18.62
C MET A 1 -5.35 11.84 17.55
N ALA A 2 -4.85 12.42 16.45
CA ALA A 2 -3.91 11.76 15.53
C ALA A 2 -2.48 11.62 16.11
N ASP A 3 -2.19 12.35 17.19
CA ASP A 3 -0.84 12.52 17.76
C ASP A 3 -0.29 11.26 18.45
N SER A 4 -1.16 10.35 18.91
CA SER A 4 -0.74 9.22 19.76
C SER A 4 -0.04 8.10 18.98
N ILE A 5 -0.43 7.86 17.73
CA ILE A 5 0.16 6.79 16.90
C ILE A 5 1.43 7.30 16.20
N GLU A 6 1.45 8.57 15.79
CA GLU A 6 2.63 9.19 15.17
C GLU A 6 3.80 9.35 16.15
N SER A 7 3.53 9.83 17.37
CA SER A 7 4.54 9.98 18.43
C SER A 7 5.19 8.65 18.82
N PHE A 8 4.43 7.56 18.83
CA PHE A 8 4.92 6.27 19.28
C PHE A 8 5.65 5.49 18.17
N VAL A 9 5.22 5.61 16.92
CA VAL A 9 5.96 5.08 15.76
C VAL A 9 7.35 5.73 15.62
N ALA A 10 7.48 7.03 15.94
CA ALA A 10 8.77 7.69 16.00
C ALA A 10 9.68 7.12 17.11
N LYS A 11 9.10 6.74 18.25
CA LYS A 11 9.83 6.15 19.38
C LYS A 11 10.38 4.74 19.07
N LEU A 12 9.63 3.95 18.31
CA LEU A 12 10.08 2.64 17.79
C LEU A 12 11.15 2.74 16.69
N GLN A 13 11.35 3.92 16.09
CA GLN A 13 12.45 4.16 15.16
C GLN A 13 13.77 4.43 15.90
N GLU A 14 13.73 4.92 17.14
CA GLU A 14 14.90 5.17 17.98
C GLU A 14 15.39 3.91 18.72
N GLU A 15 14.48 2.99 19.06
CA GLU A 15 14.80 1.80 19.85
C GLU A 15 14.91 0.54 18.96
N GLY A 16 16.14 0.20 18.59
CA GLY A 16 16.47 -0.96 17.77
C GLY A 16 15.79 -2.25 18.22
N ILE A 17 15.28 -2.98 17.22
CA ILE A 17 14.48 -4.21 17.27
C ILE A 17 15.07 -5.25 18.24
N ASN A 18 14.72 -5.20 19.53
CA ASN A 18 14.90 -6.32 20.47
C ASN A 18 13.92 -6.32 21.67
N ALA A 19 13.08 -5.29 21.86
CA ALA A 19 11.99 -5.26 22.85
C ALA A 19 10.62 -5.76 22.30
N GLY A 20 10.58 -6.17 21.03
CA GLY A 20 9.40 -6.08 20.15
C GLY A 20 8.29 -7.14 20.23
N ARG A 21 8.09 -7.86 21.34
CA ARG A 21 6.97 -8.83 21.45
C ARG A 21 5.79 -8.33 22.29
N THR A 22 6.07 -7.68 23.42
CA THR A 22 5.03 -7.16 24.32
C THR A 22 4.43 -5.86 23.75
N GLU A 23 5.28 -4.99 23.20
CA GLU A 23 4.86 -3.70 22.60
C GLU A 23 4.08 -3.89 21.29
N ALA A 24 4.50 -4.85 20.45
CA ALA A 24 3.76 -5.22 19.24
C ALA A 24 2.36 -5.77 19.56
N SER A 25 2.20 -6.47 20.68
CA SER A 25 0.88 -6.97 21.11
C SER A 25 -0.06 -5.83 21.50
N GLY A 26 0.44 -4.80 22.19
CA GLY A 26 -0.35 -3.61 22.53
C GLY A 26 -0.82 -2.85 21.29
N LEU A 27 0.08 -2.65 20.32
CA LEU A 27 -0.24 -2.00 19.04
C LEU A 27 -1.31 -2.75 18.25
N VAL A 28 -1.20 -4.08 18.19
CA VAL A 28 -2.18 -4.93 17.51
C VAL A 28 -3.57 -4.80 18.14
N GLU A 29 -3.68 -4.78 19.47
CA GLU A 29 -4.97 -4.66 20.14
C GLU A 29 -5.61 -3.27 19.99
N GLN A 30 -4.80 -2.20 20.06
CA GLN A 30 -5.28 -0.84 19.77
C GLN A 30 -5.79 -0.74 18.32
N ALA A 31 -4.99 -1.24 17.37
CA ALA A 31 -5.31 -1.21 15.95
C ALA A 31 -6.61 -1.96 15.63
N LYS A 32 -6.87 -3.11 16.29
CA LYS A 32 -8.15 -3.84 16.20
C LYS A 32 -9.32 -3.02 16.72
N THR A 33 -9.15 -2.37 17.87
CA THR A 33 -10.20 -1.56 18.50
C THR A 33 -10.60 -0.37 17.64
N GLU A 34 -9.62 0.32 17.07
CA GLU A 34 -9.85 1.44 16.15
C GLU A 34 -10.50 0.96 14.84
N ALA A 35 -10.00 -0.13 14.25
CA ALA A 35 -10.59 -0.73 13.06
C ALA A 35 -12.06 -1.14 13.27
N ALA A 36 -12.43 -1.69 14.43
CA ALA A 36 -13.82 -2.03 14.73
C ALA A 36 -14.74 -0.81 14.71
N LYS A 37 -14.31 0.32 15.29
CA LYS A 37 -15.06 1.59 15.26
C LYS A 37 -15.19 2.15 13.86
N ILE A 38 -14.09 2.12 13.09
CA ILE A 38 -14.01 2.62 11.72
C ILE A 38 -15.00 1.89 10.77
N VAL A 39 -15.17 0.59 10.99
CA VAL A 39 -15.97 -0.27 10.12
C VAL A 39 -17.43 -0.42 10.59
N ALA A 40 -17.75 -0.11 11.84
CA ALA A 40 -19.08 -0.34 12.42
C ALA A 40 -20.24 0.24 11.59
N ASP A 41 -20.05 1.44 11.04
CA ASP A 41 -21.08 2.13 10.23
C ASP A 41 -21.03 1.76 8.74
N ARG A 42 -20.06 0.94 8.33
CA ARG A 42 -19.77 0.63 6.93
C ARG A 42 -19.79 -0.87 6.72
N LYS A 43 -20.83 -1.35 6.04
CA LYS A 43 -21.00 -2.78 5.67
C LYS A 43 -19.72 -3.32 5.01
N LEU A 44 -18.93 -4.08 5.78
CA LEU A 44 -17.71 -4.74 5.33
C LEU A 44 -18.04 -6.13 4.80
N LEU A 45 -17.69 -6.38 3.54
CA LEU A 45 -17.66 -7.73 2.98
C LEU A 45 -16.26 -8.30 2.97
N VAL A 46 -16.20 -9.60 3.22
CA VAL A 46 -14.96 -10.36 3.13
C VAL A 46 -15.20 -11.55 2.22
N TRP A 47 -14.60 -11.49 1.04
CA TRP A 47 -14.54 -12.61 0.13
C TRP A 47 -13.27 -13.41 0.44
N ASP A 48 -13.36 -14.38 1.36
CA ASP A 48 -12.25 -15.25 1.74
C ASP A 48 -12.74 -16.57 2.35
N SER A 49 -11.81 -17.52 2.59
CA SER A 49 -12.08 -18.75 3.32
C SER A 49 -12.51 -18.46 4.76
N PRO A 50 -13.35 -19.31 5.37
CA PRO A 50 -13.76 -19.16 6.77
C PRO A 50 -12.58 -19.12 7.74
N LYS A 51 -11.52 -19.89 7.48
CA LYS A 51 -10.31 -19.97 8.31
C LYS A 51 -9.29 -18.85 8.05
N GLY A 52 -9.54 -18.00 7.05
CA GLY A 52 -8.67 -16.89 6.66
C GLY A 52 -8.97 -15.62 7.44
N LEU A 53 -9.07 -14.51 6.71
CA LEU A 53 -9.34 -13.19 7.28
C LEU A 53 -10.64 -13.12 8.13
N PRO A 54 -11.76 -13.77 7.76
CA PRO A 54 -12.99 -13.77 8.57
C PRO A 54 -12.78 -14.24 10.02
N ALA A 55 -11.98 -15.28 10.25
CA ALA A 55 -11.70 -15.78 11.60
C ALA A 55 -10.99 -14.73 12.46
N LEU A 56 -10.02 -13.99 11.87
CA LEU A 56 -9.34 -12.89 12.56
C LEU A 56 -10.32 -11.76 12.91
N LEU A 57 -11.16 -11.36 11.95
CA LEU A 57 -12.13 -10.28 12.14
C LEU A 57 -13.18 -10.63 13.20
N THR A 58 -13.69 -11.87 13.21
CA THR A 58 -14.58 -12.36 14.27
C THR A 58 -13.90 -12.30 15.64
N LYS A 59 -12.66 -12.79 15.75
CA LYS A 59 -11.89 -12.74 17.00
C LYS A 59 -11.66 -11.29 17.47
N ALA A 60 -11.43 -10.38 16.53
CA ALA A 60 -11.28 -8.95 16.79
C ALA A 60 -12.61 -8.21 16.99
N LYS A 61 -13.75 -8.90 16.96
CA LYS A 61 -15.11 -8.33 17.06
C LYS A 61 -15.39 -7.23 16.02
N ILE A 62 -14.80 -7.34 14.83
CA ILE A 62 -15.02 -6.42 13.71
C ILE A 62 -16.25 -6.93 12.92
N PRO A 63 -17.34 -6.13 12.82
CA PRO A 63 -18.52 -6.52 12.06
C PRO A 63 -18.17 -6.74 10.58
N HIS A 64 -18.54 -7.89 10.04
CA HIS A 64 -18.33 -8.22 8.63
C HIS A 64 -19.34 -9.27 8.15
N LYS A 65 -19.55 -9.33 6.85
CA LYS A 65 -20.26 -10.41 6.18
C LYS A 65 -19.33 -11.15 5.24
N ARG A 66 -19.13 -12.44 5.49
CA ARG A 66 -18.38 -13.32 4.59
C ARG A 66 -19.23 -13.63 3.35
N ILE A 67 -18.60 -13.63 2.18
CA ILE A 67 -19.17 -14.17 0.94
C ILE A 67 -18.25 -15.25 0.38
N GLU A 68 -18.82 -16.18 -0.39
CA GLU A 68 -18.07 -17.32 -0.94
C GLU A 68 -17.57 -17.05 -2.36
N ASP A 69 -18.35 -16.28 -3.13
CA ASP A 69 -18.14 -16.00 -4.54
C ASP A 69 -18.57 -14.57 -4.92
N GLU A 70 -18.35 -14.21 -6.18
CA GLU A 70 -18.68 -12.89 -6.74
C GLU A 70 -20.18 -12.58 -6.75
N LYS A 71 -21.07 -13.59 -6.64
CA LYS A 71 -22.52 -13.37 -6.63
C LYS A 71 -22.93 -12.67 -5.32
N GLY A 72 -22.21 -12.91 -4.24
CA GLY A 72 -22.40 -12.23 -2.96
C GLY A 72 -22.18 -10.71 -3.01
N LEU A 73 -21.42 -10.20 -3.98
CA LEU A 73 -21.18 -8.76 -4.15
C LEU A 73 -22.47 -8.02 -4.49
N SER A 74 -23.30 -8.56 -5.40
CA SER A 74 -24.52 -7.90 -5.88
C SER A 74 -25.62 -7.76 -4.81
N LEU A 75 -25.55 -8.53 -3.72
CA LEU A 75 -26.66 -8.68 -2.76
C LEU A 75 -26.57 -7.75 -1.54
N THR A 76 -25.54 -6.90 -1.45
CA THR A 76 -25.12 -6.35 -0.15
C THR A 76 -24.86 -4.86 -0.10
N GLY A 77 -24.71 -4.18 -1.25
CA GLY A 77 -24.50 -2.72 -1.31
C GLY A 77 -23.34 -2.23 -0.44
N ALA A 78 -22.28 -3.04 -0.35
CA ALA A 78 -21.23 -2.84 0.61
C ALA A 78 -20.31 -1.67 0.27
N ALA A 79 -20.02 -0.84 1.27
CA ALA A 79 -19.11 0.28 1.12
C ALA A 79 -17.63 -0.15 1.14
N LEU A 80 -17.34 -1.30 1.78
CA LEU A 80 -16.00 -1.85 1.95
C LEU A 80 -15.99 -3.32 1.53
N VAL A 81 -15.02 -3.71 0.72
CA VAL A 81 -14.83 -5.09 0.27
C VAL A 81 -13.37 -5.49 0.44
N ILE A 82 -13.11 -6.62 1.09
CA ILE A 82 -11.79 -7.24 1.13
C ILE A 82 -11.86 -8.57 0.39
N VAL A 83 -10.97 -8.73 -0.58
CA VAL A 83 -10.79 -9.96 -1.35
C VAL A 83 -9.53 -10.65 -0.85
N GLY A 84 -9.71 -11.79 -0.21
CA GLY A 84 -8.63 -12.62 0.31
C GLY A 84 -7.78 -13.27 -0.79
N PRO A 85 -6.67 -13.93 -0.40
CA PRO A 85 -5.74 -14.54 -1.34
C PRO A 85 -6.38 -15.53 -2.31
N ASP A 86 -5.95 -15.47 -3.57
CA ASP A 86 -6.33 -16.42 -4.64
C ASP A 86 -7.85 -16.63 -4.83
N ARG A 87 -8.65 -15.58 -4.60
CA ARG A 87 -10.11 -15.59 -4.81
C ARG A 87 -10.50 -15.18 -6.22
N LEU A 88 -9.66 -14.38 -6.88
CA LEU A 88 -9.90 -13.93 -8.23
C LEU A 88 -9.34 -14.93 -9.25
N THR A 89 -9.94 -14.91 -10.44
CA THR A 89 -9.49 -15.68 -11.60
C THR A 89 -9.31 -14.74 -12.79
N ASP A 90 -8.58 -15.16 -13.81
CA ASP A 90 -8.39 -14.36 -15.04
C ASP A 90 -9.65 -14.21 -15.90
N LYS A 91 -10.78 -14.81 -15.49
CA LYS A 91 -12.07 -14.66 -16.20
C LYS A 91 -12.53 -13.20 -16.07
N PRO A 92 -12.61 -12.41 -17.16
CA PRO A 92 -12.92 -10.98 -17.10
C PRO A 92 -14.24 -10.67 -16.39
N PHE A 93 -15.28 -11.47 -16.65
CA PHE A 93 -16.59 -11.34 -16.02
C PHE A 93 -16.59 -11.59 -14.50
N SER A 94 -15.62 -12.35 -13.97
CA SER A 94 -15.55 -12.61 -12.52
C SER A 94 -15.00 -11.41 -11.76
N GLN A 95 -14.12 -10.63 -12.39
CA GLN A 95 -13.54 -9.44 -11.80
C GLN A 95 -14.39 -8.19 -12.02
N SER A 96 -15.14 -8.09 -13.13
CA SER A 96 -15.87 -6.87 -13.51
C SER A 96 -16.78 -6.35 -12.40
N LYS A 97 -17.58 -7.22 -11.77
CA LYS A 97 -18.48 -6.85 -10.67
C LYS A 97 -17.77 -6.18 -9.50
N LEU A 98 -16.54 -6.61 -9.19
CA LEU A 98 -15.74 -6.01 -8.12
C LEU A 98 -15.32 -4.58 -8.48
N PHE A 99 -14.92 -4.38 -9.73
CA PHE A 99 -14.51 -3.06 -10.24
C PHE A 99 -15.71 -2.13 -10.45
N ASP A 100 -16.86 -2.66 -10.88
CA ASP A 100 -18.12 -1.92 -10.98
C ASP A 100 -18.56 -1.41 -9.60
N HIS A 101 -18.46 -2.24 -8.57
CA HIS A 101 -18.69 -1.82 -7.18
C HIS A 101 -17.72 -0.72 -6.74
N ALA A 102 -16.43 -0.86 -7.06
CA ALA A 102 -15.45 0.18 -6.76
C ALA A 102 -15.81 1.49 -7.48
N GLN A 103 -16.17 1.42 -8.77
CA GLN A 103 -16.58 2.58 -9.55
C GLN A 103 -17.83 3.26 -8.98
N ALA A 104 -18.78 2.48 -8.46
CA ALA A 104 -20.00 2.95 -7.81
C ALA A 104 -19.77 3.56 -6.40
N GLY A 105 -18.54 3.53 -5.86
CA GLY A 105 -18.20 4.14 -4.58
C GLY A 105 -17.72 3.17 -3.50
N ALA A 106 -17.74 1.86 -3.77
CA ALA A 106 -17.15 0.90 -2.85
C ALA A 106 -15.62 1.06 -2.81
N ARG A 107 -15.04 0.59 -1.71
CA ARG A 107 -13.60 0.64 -1.51
C ARG A 107 -13.13 -0.79 -1.35
N VAL A 108 -12.23 -1.18 -2.23
CA VAL A 108 -11.85 -2.58 -2.42
C VAL A 108 -10.39 -2.76 -2.04
N LEU A 109 -10.10 -3.78 -1.23
CA LEU A 109 -8.76 -4.27 -0.95
C LEU A 109 -8.59 -5.66 -1.57
N ILE A 110 -7.61 -5.84 -2.44
CA ILE A 110 -7.30 -7.11 -3.11
C ILE A 110 -5.97 -7.62 -2.59
N LEU A 111 -5.97 -8.81 -1.99
CA LEU A 111 -4.82 -9.41 -1.32
C LEU A 111 -4.24 -10.58 -2.12
N ALA A 112 -2.92 -10.60 -2.35
CA ALA A 112 -2.12 -11.74 -2.81
C ALA A 112 -2.82 -12.68 -3.82
N GLN A 113 -2.96 -12.24 -5.06
CA GLN A 113 -3.60 -13.00 -6.15
C GLN A 113 -2.51 -13.61 -7.02
N ARG A 114 -2.19 -14.88 -6.78
CA ARG A 114 -1.05 -15.59 -7.38
C ARG A 114 -1.38 -16.34 -8.65
N LYS A 115 -2.66 -16.67 -8.82
CA LYS A 115 -3.22 -17.47 -9.92
C LYS A 115 -3.73 -16.63 -11.09
N VAL A 116 -3.58 -15.30 -11.02
CA VAL A 116 -4.03 -14.37 -12.06
C VAL A 116 -2.85 -13.75 -12.78
N THR A 117 -3.04 -13.46 -14.05
CA THR A 117 -2.16 -12.65 -14.88
C THR A 117 -2.64 -11.20 -14.97
N ARG A 118 -3.88 -10.91 -14.56
CA ARG A 118 -4.45 -9.56 -14.52
C ARG A 118 -5.30 -9.28 -13.29
N LEU A 119 -5.26 -8.02 -12.85
CA LEU A 119 -6.14 -7.45 -11.83
C LEU A 119 -6.82 -6.21 -12.40
N GLY A 120 -8.03 -6.39 -12.92
CA GLY A 120 -8.70 -5.37 -13.73
C GLY A 120 -7.83 -4.97 -14.93
N PRO A 121 -7.47 -3.68 -15.10
CA PRO A 121 -6.62 -3.25 -16.22
C PRO A 121 -5.13 -3.56 -16.02
N LEU A 122 -4.70 -3.94 -14.81
CA LEU A 122 -3.28 -4.06 -14.48
C LEU A 122 -2.75 -5.47 -14.73
N LEU A 123 -1.54 -5.56 -15.29
CA LEU A 123 -0.85 -6.83 -15.48
C LEU A 123 -0.22 -7.27 -14.16
N VAL A 124 -0.23 -8.58 -13.93
CA VAL A 124 0.47 -9.23 -12.82
C VAL A 124 1.57 -10.11 -13.40
N ARG A 125 2.81 -9.86 -12.99
CA ARG A 125 4.01 -10.54 -13.48
C ARG A 125 4.73 -11.27 -12.35
N ARG A 126 5.32 -12.42 -12.66
CA ARG A 126 6.32 -13.01 -11.76
C ARG A 126 7.55 -12.11 -11.77
N ARG A 127 8.05 -11.74 -10.59
CA ARG A 127 9.29 -10.97 -10.46
C ARG A 127 9.98 -11.38 -9.16
N ARG A 128 11.31 -11.35 -9.16
CA ARG A 128 12.08 -11.48 -7.92
C ARG A 128 11.91 -10.21 -7.09
N ALA A 129 11.54 -10.36 -5.82
CA ALA A 129 11.43 -9.24 -4.89
C ALA A 129 12.80 -8.54 -4.77
N PRO A 130 12.86 -7.20 -4.78
CA PRO A 130 14.13 -6.49 -4.68
C PRO A 130 14.65 -6.56 -3.25
N ASP A 131 15.94 -6.31 -3.06
CA ASP A 131 16.55 -6.26 -1.72
C ASP A 131 16.05 -5.07 -0.88
N ARG A 132 15.45 -4.06 -1.51
CA ARG A 132 14.68 -2.99 -0.84
C ARG A 132 13.54 -2.52 -1.73
N LEU A 133 12.35 -2.34 -1.14
CA LEU A 133 11.25 -1.61 -1.78
C LEU A 133 11.41 -0.12 -1.51
N ALA A 134 11.10 0.70 -2.50
CA ALA A 134 10.82 2.11 -2.29
C ALA A 134 9.38 2.25 -1.76
N TRP A 135 9.21 3.12 -0.76
CA TRP A 135 7.91 3.41 -0.15
C TRP A 135 7.49 4.84 -0.46
N ARG A 136 6.21 5.03 -0.76
CA ARG A 136 5.64 6.36 -0.97
C ARG A 136 5.64 7.12 0.37
N PRO A 137 6.39 8.24 0.49
CA PRO A 137 6.49 8.97 1.74
C PRO A 137 5.14 9.52 2.21
N GLY A 138 4.86 9.39 3.51
CA GLY A 138 3.66 9.94 4.15
C GLY A 138 2.35 9.24 3.78
N HIS A 139 2.37 8.18 2.96
CA HIS A 139 1.14 7.48 2.61
C HIS A 139 0.68 6.57 3.77
N PRO A 140 -0.60 6.56 4.18
CA PRO A 140 -1.07 5.78 5.33
C PRO A 140 -0.75 4.28 5.24
N LEU A 141 -0.94 3.67 4.06
CA LEU A 141 -0.60 2.26 3.82
C LEU A 141 0.91 1.94 3.96
N ALA A 142 1.80 2.93 3.91
CA ALA A 142 3.23 2.73 4.06
C ALA A 142 3.69 2.75 5.53
N ARG A 143 2.84 3.20 6.48
CA ARG A 143 3.22 3.38 7.89
C ARG A 143 3.71 2.08 8.51
N SER A 144 2.88 1.04 8.54
CA SER A 144 3.31 -0.26 9.08
C SER A 144 4.18 -1.04 8.10
N LEU A 145 3.89 -0.95 6.79
CA LEU A 145 4.61 -1.73 5.79
C LEU A 145 6.08 -1.35 5.60
N SER A 146 6.44 -0.08 5.81
CA SER A 146 7.84 0.35 5.76
C SER A 146 8.69 -0.18 6.92
N LEU A 147 8.06 -0.42 8.07
CA LEU A 147 8.67 -1.05 9.24
C LEU A 147 8.79 -2.57 9.07
N ILE A 148 8.01 -3.13 8.17
CA ILE A 148 8.01 -4.55 7.84
C ILE A 148 9.06 -4.78 6.75
N SER A 149 10.26 -5.20 7.16
CA SER A 149 11.17 -5.85 6.20
C SER A 149 10.42 -7.03 5.58
N PRO A 150 10.25 -7.09 4.24
CA PRO A 150 9.53 -8.20 3.63
C PRO A 150 10.31 -9.47 3.96
N ALA A 151 9.73 -10.41 4.70
CA ALA A 151 10.37 -11.72 4.96
C ALA A 151 10.58 -12.57 3.68
N ALA A 152 10.40 -11.97 2.50
CA ALA A 152 10.45 -12.58 1.19
C ALA A 152 11.41 -11.82 0.25
N MET A 153 12.37 -11.05 0.77
CA MET A 153 13.39 -10.42 -0.08
C MET A 153 14.11 -11.51 -0.88
N GLY A 154 14.25 -11.31 -2.19
CA GLY A 154 14.80 -12.31 -3.10
C GLY A 154 13.87 -13.47 -3.47
N ALA A 155 12.65 -13.57 -2.91
CA ALA A 155 11.65 -14.56 -3.30
C ALA A 155 10.92 -14.17 -4.58
N ASP A 156 10.32 -15.16 -5.25
CA ASP A 156 9.42 -14.90 -6.36
C ASP A 156 8.08 -14.37 -5.87
N VAL A 157 7.75 -13.17 -6.33
CA VAL A 157 6.51 -12.47 -6.00
C VAL A 157 5.71 -12.17 -7.28
N ARG A 158 4.45 -11.80 -7.07
CA ARG A 158 3.51 -11.42 -8.13
C ARG A 158 3.41 -9.90 -8.15
N ALA A 159 4.28 -9.26 -8.92
CA ALA A 159 4.33 -7.82 -9.04
C ALA A 159 3.20 -7.30 -9.93
N ILE A 160 2.63 -6.16 -9.55
CA ILE A 160 1.71 -5.40 -10.37
C ILE A 160 2.56 -4.51 -11.29
N GLU A 161 2.34 -4.59 -12.58
CA GLU A 161 3.00 -3.76 -13.58
C GLU A 161 2.13 -2.54 -13.89
N ILE A 162 2.64 -1.37 -13.52
CA ILE A 162 1.96 -0.08 -13.68
C ILE A 162 2.59 0.62 -14.89
N LEU A 163 1.78 0.85 -15.93
CA LEU A 163 2.24 1.56 -17.13
C LEU A 163 2.56 3.04 -16.83
N PRO A 164 3.48 3.68 -17.58
CA PRO A 164 4.01 5.02 -17.28
C PRO A 164 2.99 6.11 -17.03
N ASP A 165 1.83 6.06 -17.69
CA ASP A 165 0.75 7.05 -17.54
C ASP A 165 -0.56 6.45 -16.98
N ALA A 166 -0.49 5.28 -16.35
CA ALA A 166 -1.66 4.69 -15.71
C ALA A 166 -2.12 5.54 -14.51
N PRO A 167 -3.43 5.72 -14.29
CA PRO A 167 -3.99 6.48 -13.16
C PRO A 167 -3.93 5.65 -11.86
N VAL A 168 -2.75 5.14 -11.53
CA VAL A 168 -2.47 4.27 -10.38
C VAL A 168 -1.30 4.84 -9.61
N LEU A 169 -1.45 4.92 -8.28
CA LEU A 169 -0.44 5.36 -7.36
C LEU A 169 0.31 4.17 -6.79
N GLU A 170 1.60 4.10 -7.08
CA GLU A 170 2.55 3.18 -6.51
C GLU A 170 2.84 3.52 -5.04
N ILE A 171 2.71 2.54 -4.13
CA ILE A 171 2.93 2.72 -2.68
C ILE A 171 4.19 2.00 -2.22
N GLY A 172 4.30 0.71 -2.54
CA GLY A 172 5.49 -0.11 -2.26
C GLY A 172 5.99 -0.69 -3.57
N TYR A 173 7.09 -0.17 -4.10
CA TYR A 173 7.49 -0.40 -5.49
C TYR A 173 8.99 -0.65 -5.64
N TRP A 174 9.37 -1.21 -6.80
CA TRP A 174 10.77 -1.42 -7.14
C TRP A 174 11.40 -0.06 -7.42
N PRO A 175 12.54 0.28 -6.77
CA PRO A 175 13.32 1.44 -7.17
C PRO A 175 13.64 1.38 -8.67
N ARG A 176 13.61 2.52 -9.35
CA ARG A 176 13.99 2.58 -10.77
C ARG A 176 15.50 2.42 -10.88
N GLU A 177 15.94 1.56 -11.78
CA GLU A 177 17.38 1.37 -12.09
C GLU A 177 17.99 2.66 -12.66
N VAL A 178 17.21 3.48 -13.36
CA VAL A 178 17.59 4.81 -13.84
C VAL A 178 16.55 5.82 -13.37
N ALA A 179 16.96 6.75 -12.50
CA ALA A 179 16.06 7.69 -11.82
C ALA A 179 15.24 8.56 -12.78
N ASP A 180 15.79 8.91 -13.95
CA ASP A 180 15.19 9.87 -14.89
C ASP A 180 14.33 9.27 -16.01
N ARG A 181 14.26 7.94 -16.11
CA ARG A 181 13.48 7.29 -17.19
C ARG A 181 12.00 7.24 -16.81
N LYS A 182 11.26 8.31 -17.12
CA LYS A 182 9.81 8.45 -16.82
C LYS A 182 8.92 7.50 -17.61
N ASP A 183 9.38 7.01 -18.75
CA ASP A 183 8.57 6.27 -19.72
C ASP A 183 8.60 4.74 -19.55
N ALA A 184 9.16 4.22 -18.45
CA ALA A 184 9.20 2.79 -18.19
C ALA A 184 8.10 2.35 -17.21
N PRO A 185 7.50 1.15 -17.39
CA PRO A 185 6.58 0.58 -16.41
C PRO A 185 7.23 0.44 -15.03
N VAL A 186 6.45 0.67 -13.99
CA VAL A 186 6.86 0.51 -12.59
C VAL A 186 6.27 -0.79 -12.06
N SER A 187 7.12 -1.65 -11.49
CA SER A 187 6.62 -2.78 -10.71
C SER A 187 6.31 -2.36 -9.30
N ALA A 188 5.18 -2.81 -8.76
CA ALA A 188 4.74 -2.55 -7.40
C ALA A 188 4.18 -3.80 -6.71
N LEU A 189 4.36 -3.88 -5.40
CA LEU A 189 3.67 -4.84 -4.54
C LEU A 189 2.46 -4.21 -3.86
N VAL A 190 2.46 -2.88 -3.67
CA VAL A 190 1.30 -2.16 -3.16
C VAL A 190 1.01 -0.98 -4.07
N ALA A 191 -0.23 -0.88 -4.52
CA ALA A 191 -0.69 0.18 -5.39
C ALA A 191 -2.13 0.56 -5.07
N VAL A 192 -2.52 1.79 -5.40
CA VAL A 192 -3.88 2.30 -5.21
C VAL A 192 -4.37 2.94 -6.49
N GLN A 193 -5.63 2.69 -6.84
CA GLN A 193 -6.30 3.31 -7.97
C GLN A 193 -7.64 3.88 -7.50
N ALA A 194 -7.84 5.19 -7.63
CA ALA A 194 -9.18 5.76 -7.57
C ALA A 194 -9.96 5.38 -8.83
N THR A 195 -11.22 4.98 -8.68
CA THR A 195 -12.10 4.63 -9.79
C THR A 195 -13.52 5.08 -9.49
N GLY A 196 -14.11 5.89 -10.37
CA GLY A 196 -15.40 6.54 -10.11
C GLY A 196 -15.43 7.27 -8.77
N ALA A 197 -16.38 6.89 -7.91
CA ALA A 197 -16.51 7.43 -6.55
C ALA A 197 -15.74 6.63 -5.48
N GLY A 198 -15.12 5.51 -5.85
CA GLY A 198 -14.45 4.59 -4.94
C GLY A 198 -12.97 4.41 -5.24
N ARG A 199 -12.41 3.32 -4.70
CA ARG A 199 -10.98 3.01 -4.85
C ARG A 199 -10.72 1.51 -4.84
N VAL A 200 -9.63 1.12 -5.47
CA VAL A 200 -9.06 -0.23 -5.37
C VAL A 200 -7.65 -0.13 -4.81
N ILE A 201 -7.38 -0.89 -3.76
CA ILE A 201 -6.07 -1.08 -3.15
C ILE A 201 -5.62 -2.48 -3.54
N TYR A 202 -4.49 -2.55 -4.21
CA TYR A 202 -3.87 -3.81 -4.58
C TYR A 202 -2.69 -4.07 -3.65
N CYS A 203 -2.67 -5.22 -2.99
CA CYS A 203 -1.57 -5.64 -2.12
C CYS A 203 -1.15 -7.07 -2.49
N GLN A 204 -0.01 -7.18 -3.17
CA GLN A 204 0.66 -8.44 -3.52
C GLN A 204 1.82 -8.76 -2.58
N MET A 205 1.94 -8.03 -1.46
CA MET A 205 2.93 -8.32 -0.44
C MET A 205 2.74 -9.76 0.09
N PRO A 206 3.83 -10.53 0.29
CA PRO A 206 3.77 -11.85 0.88
C PRO A 206 3.59 -11.74 2.39
N LEU A 207 2.35 -11.42 2.79
CA LEU A 207 1.93 -11.38 4.19
C LEU A 207 1.84 -12.80 4.77
N GLY A 208 2.24 -12.96 6.03
CA GLY A 208 2.12 -14.24 6.73
C GLY A 208 0.70 -14.48 7.27
N PRO A 209 0.49 -15.59 7.99
CA PRO A 209 -0.83 -15.99 8.49
C PRO A 209 -1.48 -14.92 9.36
N TRP A 210 -2.73 -14.53 9.04
CA TRP A 210 -3.47 -13.49 9.78
C TRP A 210 -3.58 -13.73 11.29
N ALA A 211 -3.67 -14.99 11.71
CA ALA A 211 -3.84 -15.33 13.12
C ALA A 211 -2.59 -15.11 13.98
N SER A 212 -1.39 -15.17 13.38
CA SER A 212 -0.13 -15.23 14.12
C SER A 212 0.95 -14.28 13.64
N ASP A 213 0.83 -13.68 12.45
CA ASP A 213 1.79 -12.71 11.92
C ASP A 213 1.35 -11.28 12.31
N PRO A 214 2.04 -10.61 13.25
CA PRO A 214 1.71 -9.25 13.67
C PRO A 214 1.76 -8.25 12.51
N ARG A 215 2.61 -8.52 11.51
CA ARG A 215 2.82 -7.65 10.35
C ARG A 215 1.59 -7.61 9.47
N SER A 216 0.97 -8.77 9.27
CA SER A 216 -0.31 -8.89 8.58
C SER A 216 -1.41 -8.14 9.34
N GLN A 217 -1.43 -8.26 10.67
CA GLN A 217 -2.44 -7.60 11.52
C GLN A 217 -2.31 -6.06 11.50
N LEU A 218 -1.09 -5.54 11.58
CA LEU A 218 -0.82 -4.10 11.48
C LEU A 218 -1.18 -3.55 10.09
N PHE A 219 -0.78 -4.26 9.03
CA PHE A 219 -1.19 -3.88 7.67
C PHE A 219 -2.70 -3.85 7.50
N LEU A 220 -3.43 -4.84 8.05
CA LEU A 220 -4.88 -4.87 7.96
C LEU A 220 -5.51 -3.64 8.61
N ALA A 221 -4.99 -3.20 9.75
CA ALA A 221 -5.49 -2.00 10.41
C ALA A 221 -5.22 -0.74 9.58
N ASP A 222 -4.00 -0.54 9.09
CA ASP A 222 -3.67 0.58 8.19
C ASP A 222 -4.53 0.56 6.92
N ALA A 223 -4.81 -0.62 6.38
CA ALA A 223 -5.65 -0.78 5.21
C ALA A 223 -7.11 -0.42 5.51
N LEU A 224 -7.66 -0.86 6.64
CA LEU A 224 -9.02 -0.52 7.06
C LEU A 224 -9.18 0.99 7.33
N ASP A 225 -8.20 1.62 8.00
CA ASP A 225 -8.15 3.07 8.17
C ASP A 225 -8.10 3.79 6.82
N TYR A 226 -7.17 3.40 5.95
CA TYR A 226 -7.04 4.04 4.64
C TYR A 226 -8.27 3.86 3.77
N MET A 227 -8.95 2.71 3.86
CA MET A 227 -10.20 2.50 3.16
C MET A 227 -11.23 3.54 3.60
N VAL A 228 -11.45 3.85 4.88
CA VAL A 228 -12.55 4.75 5.24
C VAL A 228 -12.34 6.22 4.89
N ARG A 229 -11.10 6.64 4.60
CA ARG A 229 -10.74 8.01 4.23
C ARG A 229 -11.50 8.51 2.98
N PRO A 230 -11.52 9.84 2.73
CA PRO A 230 -12.00 10.40 1.47
C PRO A 230 -11.22 9.86 0.28
N VAL A 231 -11.91 9.58 -0.83
CA VAL A 231 -11.28 9.09 -2.06
C VAL A 231 -10.65 10.28 -2.78
N GLU A 232 -9.33 10.30 -2.82
CA GLU A 232 -8.58 11.28 -3.60
C GLU A 232 -8.41 10.76 -5.02
N ARG A 233 -8.69 11.62 -6.02
CA ARG A 233 -8.45 11.26 -7.43
C ARG A 233 -6.98 10.90 -7.61
N THR A 234 -6.73 9.84 -8.35
CA THR A 234 -5.39 9.41 -8.73
C THR A 234 -5.14 9.80 -10.19
N PRO A 235 -4.77 11.06 -10.49
CA PRO A 235 -4.50 11.44 -11.87
C PRO A 235 -3.31 10.66 -12.42
N PRO A 236 -3.29 10.43 -13.74
CA PRO A 236 -2.14 9.84 -14.40
C PRO A 236 -0.90 10.72 -14.14
N PRO A 237 0.31 10.13 -14.07
CA PRO A 237 1.56 10.86 -13.86
C PRO A 237 1.72 12.15 -14.69
N SER A 238 1.31 12.15 -15.96
CA SER A 238 1.32 13.34 -16.84
C SER A 238 0.49 14.53 -16.33
N ARG A 239 -0.50 14.27 -15.46
CA ARG A 239 -1.44 15.26 -14.90
C ARG A 239 -1.28 15.45 -13.40
N ARG A 240 -0.27 14.82 -12.77
CA ARG A 240 0.00 15.03 -11.34
C ARG A 240 0.62 16.41 -11.14
N PRO A 241 0.17 17.21 -10.14
CA PRO A 241 0.87 18.42 -9.76
C PRO A 241 2.33 18.08 -9.49
N ALA A 242 3.26 18.84 -10.08
CA ALA A 242 4.67 18.68 -9.75
C ALA A 242 4.81 18.76 -8.22
N PRO A 243 5.64 17.89 -7.60
CA PRO A 243 5.90 18.01 -6.18
C PRO A 243 6.34 19.45 -5.93
N ARG A 244 5.59 20.17 -5.09
CA ARG A 244 5.94 21.55 -4.72
C ARG A 244 7.35 21.47 -4.17
N ARG A 245 8.33 21.95 -4.94
CA ARG A 245 9.67 22.19 -4.41
C ARG A 245 9.45 23.16 -3.26
N ARG A 246 9.69 22.71 -2.02
CA ARG A 246 9.83 23.68 -0.92
C ARG A 246 10.90 24.66 -1.40
N PRO A 247 10.65 25.98 -1.36
CA PRO A 247 11.72 26.94 -1.55
C PRO A 247 12.85 26.53 -0.61
N LEU A 248 14.04 26.30 -1.16
CA LEU A 248 15.24 26.27 -0.33
C LEU A 248 15.22 27.60 0.43
N GLY A 249 14.99 27.53 1.74
CA GLY A 249 15.04 28.72 2.58
C GLY A 249 16.39 29.41 2.38
N PRO A 250 16.47 30.74 2.53
CA PRO A 250 17.68 31.52 2.24
C PRO A 250 18.92 31.19 3.09
N ASN A 251 18.92 30.12 3.88
CA ASN A 251 20.03 29.71 4.75
C ASN A 251 20.87 28.54 4.22
N SER A 252 20.85 28.26 2.91
CA SER A 252 21.87 27.41 2.29
C SER A 252 23.12 28.23 1.94
N ARG A 253 23.73 28.83 2.97
CA ARG A 253 25.17 29.15 2.96
C ARG A 253 25.85 28.09 3.84
N ASP A 254 27.04 27.69 3.40
CA ASP A 254 27.94 26.67 3.96
C ASP A 254 27.67 25.26 3.39
N ALA A 255 28.54 24.61 2.61
CA ALA A 255 29.97 24.80 2.42
C ALA A 255 30.40 24.43 0.99
N LEU A 256 31.00 25.39 0.27
CA LEU A 256 32.01 25.10 -0.73
C LEU A 256 33.35 25.06 0.01
N PRO A 257 34.18 24.00 -0.10
CA PRO A 257 35.53 24.05 0.42
C PRO A 257 36.31 25.11 -0.38
N SER A 258 36.65 26.20 0.31
CA SER A 258 37.61 27.20 -0.13
C SER A 258 38.98 26.53 -0.28
N GLY A 259 39.40 26.35 -1.52
CA GLY A 259 40.71 25.83 -1.90
C GLY A 259 41.14 26.49 -3.19
N ALA A 260 41.30 27.82 -3.16
CA ALA A 260 41.88 28.57 -4.26
C ALA A 260 43.36 28.20 -4.41
N ARG A 261 43.74 27.77 -5.62
CA ARG A 261 44.92 28.32 -6.29
C ARG A 261 44.69 28.29 -7.80
N ALA A 262 44.33 29.46 -8.31
CA ALA A 262 44.47 29.81 -9.71
C ALA A 262 45.96 29.80 -10.05
N VAL A 263 46.37 28.96 -11.00
CA VAL A 263 47.61 29.15 -11.75
C VAL A 263 47.25 30.12 -12.87
N SER A 264 47.75 31.36 -12.77
CA SER A 264 47.59 32.38 -13.79
C SER A 264 48.31 31.96 -15.07
N THR A 265 47.55 31.83 -16.15
CA THR A 265 48.04 31.97 -17.52
C THR A 265 48.55 33.40 -17.73
N GLY A 266 49.81 33.54 -18.11
CA GLY A 266 50.36 34.75 -18.70
C GLY A 266 50.98 34.38 -20.04
N GLU A 267 50.37 34.86 -21.13
CA GLU A 267 50.93 34.85 -22.49
C GLU A 267 52.03 35.93 -22.63
N THR A 268 53.18 35.51 -23.18
CA THR A 268 54.08 36.09 -24.22
C THR A 268 54.03 37.60 -24.58
N PRO A 269 55.13 38.22 -25.08
CA PRO A 269 56.17 37.68 -25.97
C PRO A 269 57.59 37.57 -25.38
#